data_AF-A0A7S2CI96-F1
#
_entry.id   AF-A0A7S2CI96-F1
#
_cell.length_a   1.000
_cell.length_b   1.000
_cell.length_c   1.000
_cell.angle_alpha   90.00
_cell.angle_beta   90.00
_cell.angle_gamma   90.00
#
_symmetry.space_group_name_H-M   'P 1'
#
loop_
_entity.id
_entity.type
_entity.pdbx_description
1 polymer ?
#
loop_
_entity_poly.entity_id
_entity_poly.type
_entity_poly.pdbx_seq_one_letter_code
_entity_poly.pdbx_strand_id
1 'polypeptide(L)'
;MPTRYSNKRERKQKKGEEIEWLDFLFCRVFFFIYVTPVYMLCLAFIFTPSPCFTLHLYVTPLPDVMLALLLLVLIILFLSFRWPTQSRLAEAGTTAQGRQALSEAFSLCEPLPDDPETGWDLVYWVETALSHMAQGNYPYTSSYFMNGRGEMPPYPIIKACDTFLADDLMATCNEDPTALCPALYEGIASFVGVYYNNSEKLACNDIYTHLEKESTSEHNMLWDYQCCTEIFQAFGQDGIRDVFWPAPWNATSEAIRCENKYAGILPDMDWGIASFGNPDHWKRTTSNIVWSNGELDPWAGAGVMTNLSDSLISIMIPQAAHHLDLMFSNKRDTHAVRWARNFEMAHVLRWIDERRKKIKNWTATTHAR
;
A
#
# COMPACT_ATOMS: atom_id res chain seq x y z
N MET A 1 -8.86 50.65 16.39
CA MET A 1 -10.20 51.00 16.91
C MET A 1 -10.75 52.14 16.06
N PRO A 2 -12.08 52.29 15.94
CA PRO A 2 -13.11 51.34 15.46
C PRO A 2 -13.46 51.70 13.97
N THR A 3 -14.53 51.28 13.27
CA THR A 3 -15.88 50.79 13.59
C THR A 3 -16.46 49.93 12.43
N ARG A 4 -17.56 49.20 12.69
CA ARG A 4 -18.27 48.30 11.74
C ARG A 4 -19.21 49.02 10.75
N TYR A 5 -19.81 48.19 9.87
CA TYR A 5 -21.14 48.19 9.21
C TYR A 5 -21.03 48.16 7.67
N SER A 6 -21.80 47.46 6.84
CA SER A 6 -22.77 46.33 6.93
C SER A 6 -23.63 46.39 5.64
N ASN A 7 -23.87 45.25 4.97
CA ASN A 7 -25.01 44.97 4.07
C ASN A 7 -25.34 45.90 2.87
N LYS A 8 -25.26 45.36 1.64
CA LYS A 8 -26.44 44.80 0.93
C LYS A 8 -26.08 44.12 -0.42
N ARG A 9 -26.92 43.17 -0.83
CA ARG A 9 -26.93 42.54 -2.16
C ARG A 9 -27.64 43.42 -3.18
N GLU A 10 -27.25 43.36 -4.44
CA GLU A 10 -28.18 43.56 -5.57
C GLU A 10 -27.84 42.66 -6.76
N ARG A 11 -28.86 42.09 -7.41
CA ARG A 11 -28.74 41.25 -8.61
C ARG A 11 -28.87 42.12 -9.86
N LYS A 12 -28.11 41.84 -10.91
CA LYS A 12 -28.57 42.07 -12.30
C LYS A 12 -28.36 40.84 -13.15
N GLN A 13 -29.46 40.40 -13.75
CA GLN A 13 -29.57 39.29 -14.69
C GLN A 13 -29.78 39.90 -16.07
N LYS A 14 -29.14 39.37 -17.12
CA LYS A 14 -29.45 39.71 -18.51
C LYS A 14 -29.77 38.45 -19.29
N LYS A 15 -30.85 38.53 -20.09
CA LYS A 15 -31.16 37.65 -21.22
C LYS A 15 -30.01 37.72 -22.25
N GLY A 16 -29.73 36.73 -23.08
CA GLY A 16 -30.50 35.52 -23.42
C GLY A 16 -30.86 35.55 -24.91
N GLU A 17 -30.44 34.53 -25.66
CA GLU A 17 -30.77 34.28 -27.06
C GLU A 17 -30.67 32.76 -27.32
N GLU A 18 -31.68 32.18 -27.97
CA GLU A 18 -31.81 30.75 -28.30
C GLU A 18 -31.57 30.54 -29.80
N ILE A 19 -30.91 29.44 -30.19
CA ILE A 19 -30.98 28.89 -31.55
C ILE A 19 -31.08 27.35 -31.48
N GLU A 20 -32.14 26.81 -32.08
CA GLU A 20 -32.44 25.41 -32.38
C GLU A 20 -31.81 24.96 -33.73
N TRP A 21 -31.64 23.70 -34.12
CA TRP A 21 -31.81 22.33 -33.55
C TRP A 21 -30.73 21.45 -34.23
N LEU A 22 -30.20 20.39 -33.60
CA LEU A 22 -29.96 19.04 -34.19
C LEU A 22 -29.08 18.12 -33.32
N ASP A 23 -29.43 16.83 -33.31
CA ASP A 23 -28.78 15.77 -32.55
C ASP A 23 -27.33 15.50 -32.96
N PHE A 24 -26.45 15.22 -32.00
CA PHE A 24 -25.60 14.01 -32.07
C PHE A 24 -25.05 13.60 -30.70
N LEU A 25 -24.99 12.29 -30.51
CA LEU A 25 -24.62 11.55 -29.31
C LEU A 25 -23.11 11.62 -29.01
N PHE A 26 -22.70 11.99 -27.79
CA PHE A 26 -21.75 11.28 -26.89
C PHE A 26 -21.16 12.18 -25.78
N CYS A 27 -20.97 11.60 -24.59
CA CYS A 27 -20.49 12.28 -23.39
C CYS A 27 -19.07 12.86 -23.50
N ARG A 28 -18.90 14.12 -23.09
CA ARG A 28 -17.61 14.66 -22.61
C ARG A 28 -17.79 15.31 -21.24
N VAL A 29 -17.35 14.62 -20.19
CA VAL A 29 -17.15 15.23 -18.87
C VAL A 29 -15.80 15.95 -18.90
N PHE A 30 -15.82 17.27 -19.09
CA PHE A 30 -14.65 18.11 -18.91
C PHE A 30 -14.48 18.49 -17.44
N PHE A 31 -13.39 18.05 -16.80
CA PHE A 31 -12.93 18.65 -15.56
C PHE A 31 -12.24 19.99 -15.87
N PHE A 32 -12.90 21.10 -15.55
CA PHE A 32 -12.26 22.42 -15.55
C PHE A 32 -11.52 22.64 -14.22
N ILE A 33 -10.19 22.52 -14.23
CA ILE A 33 -9.35 23.07 -13.15
C ILE A 33 -9.09 24.54 -13.48
N TYR A 34 -9.66 25.44 -12.68
CA TYR A 34 -9.38 26.87 -12.77
C TYR A 34 -7.97 27.17 -12.25
N VAL A 35 -7.06 27.53 -13.15
CA VAL A 35 -5.79 28.20 -12.81
C VAL A 35 -5.87 29.65 -13.25
N THR A 36 -5.44 30.57 -12.38
CA THR A 36 -5.46 32.02 -12.58
C THR A 36 -4.41 32.47 -13.63
N PRO A 37 -4.53 33.69 -14.19
CA PRO A 37 -4.50 33.81 -15.65
C PRO A 37 -3.11 34.17 -16.23
N VAL A 38 -2.29 33.16 -16.55
CA VAL A 38 -1.31 33.30 -17.65
C VAL A 38 -1.14 31.96 -18.39
N TYR A 39 -1.14 32.03 -19.72
CA TYR A 39 -0.88 30.95 -20.70
C TYR A 39 -1.99 29.92 -20.93
N MET A 40 -2.67 30.09 -22.06
CA MET A 40 -3.48 29.06 -22.72
C MET A 40 -2.53 28.18 -23.56
N LEU A 41 -2.52 26.86 -23.33
CA LEU A 41 -1.68 25.91 -24.07
C LEU A 41 -2.58 25.02 -24.96
N CYS A 42 -2.69 25.40 -26.25
CA CYS A 42 -3.27 24.53 -27.26
C CYS A 42 -2.24 23.48 -27.68
N LEU A 43 -2.51 22.21 -27.39
CA LEU A 43 -1.79 21.08 -27.99
C LEU A 43 -2.65 20.45 -29.09
N ALA A 44 -2.26 20.70 -30.34
CA ALA A 44 -2.77 19.97 -31.50
C ALA A 44 -1.86 18.76 -31.75
N PHE A 45 -2.41 17.55 -31.67
CA PHE A 45 -1.68 16.34 -32.03
C PHE A 45 -1.70 16.14 -33.55
N ILE A 46 -0.52 16.15 -34.17
CA ILE A 46 -0.32 15.67 -35.54
C ILE A 46 0.41 14.32 -35.45
N PHE A 47 -0.27 13.24 -35.83
CA PHE A 47 0.33 11.92 -35.95
C PHE A 47 1.12 11.79 -37.25
N THR A 48 2.33 11.22 -37.19
CA THR A 48 2.97 10.54 -38.32
C THR A 48 3.68 9.26 -37.84
N PRO A 49 3.77 8.18 -38.65
CA PRO A 49 4.23 6.87 -38.18
C PRO A 49 5.65 6.48 -38.63
N SER A 50 6.24 5.53 -37.91
CA SER A 50 7.45 4.72 -38.22
C SER A 50 8.74 5.07 -37.42
N PRO A 51 9.64 4.08 -37.17
CA PRO A 51 10.39 4.01 -35.92
C PRO A 51 11.90 4.29 -36.05
N CYS A 52 12.61 4.07 -34.92
CA CYS A 52 14.06 4.19 -34.69
C CYS A 52 14.60 5.59 -34.36
N PHE A 53 14.72 5.88 -33.06
CA PHE A 53 15.84 6.66 -32.52
C PHE A 53 16.30 6.12 -31.17
N THR A 54 17.59 5.82 -31.06
CA THR A 54 18.25 5.46 -29.79
C THR A 54 18.52 6.74 -29.02
N LEU A 55 17.85 6.95 -27.88
CA LEU A 55 18.04 8.16 -27.09
C LEU A 55 19.21 7.99 -26.09
N HIS A 56 20.31 8.70 -26.32
CA HIS A 56 21.34 8.89 -25.30
C HIS A 56 20.80 9.78 -24.18
N LEU A 57 20.68 9.22 -22.97
CA LEU A 57 20.27 9.95 -21.78
C LEU A 57 21.34 10.96 -21.34
N TYR A 58 21.10 12.24 -21.59
CA TYR A 58 21.70 13.34 -20.84
C TYR A 58 20.75 13.78 -19.73
N VAL A 59 21.21 13.67 -18.48
CA VAL A 59 20.41 13.91 -17.27
C VAL A 59 20.38 15.40 -16.93
N THR A 60 19.20 16.03 -16.98
CA THR A 60 18.83 17.20 -16.16
C THR A 60 17.29 17.25 -16.00
N PRO A 61 16.74 17.88 -14.93
CA PRO A 61 15.48 17.42 -14.35
C PRO A 61 14.22 18.10 -14.89
N LEU A 62 13.15 17.31 -15.03
CA LEU A 62 11.77 17.77 -15.07
C LEU A 62 10.93 16.90 -14.11
N PRO A 63 10.47 17.42 -12.95
CA PRO A 63 9.66 16.66 -12.01
C PRO A 63 8.32 16.23 -12.63
N ASP A 64 7.72 17.09 -13.44
CA ASP A 64 6.32 16.96 -13.82
C ASP A 64 6.05 15.84 -14.83
N VAL A 65 7.03 15.47 -15.68
CA VAL A 65 6.85 14.36 -16.65
C VAL A 65 7.01 13.00 -15.97
N MET A 66 7.97 12.86 -15.05
CA MET A 66 8.07 11.66 -14.22
C MET A 66 6.89 11.55 -13.25
N LEU A 67 6.44 12.66 -12.66
CA LEU A 67 5.26 12.67 -11.79
C LEU A 67 3.98 12.37 -12.57
N ALA A 68 3.82 12.88 -13.80
CA ALA A 68 2.69 12.55 -14.67
C ALA A 68 2.73 11.09 -15.14
N LEU A 69 3.90 10.53 -15.46
CA LEU A 69 4.03 9.11 -15.81
C LEU A 69 3.82 8.20 -14.59
N LEU A 70 4.32 8.57 -13.40
CA LEU A 70 4.03 7.88 -12.15
C LEU A 70 2.55 7.97 -11.81
N LEU A 71 1.91 9.13 -11.96
CA LEU A 71 0.46 9.27 -11.79
C LEU A 71 -0.30 8.45 -12.83
N LEU A 72 0.13 8.39 -14.09
CA LEU A 72 -0.52 7.58 -15.11
C LEU A 72 -0.40 6.07 -14.79
N VAL A 73 0.79 5.62 -14.41
CA VAL A 73 1.04 4.23 -13.96
C VAL A 73 0.25 3.92 -12.70
N LEU A 74 0.28 4.78 -11.68
CA LEU A 74 -0.52 4.63 -10.45
C LEU A 74 -2.02 4.63 -10.73
N ILE A 75 -2.51 5.45 -11.68
CA ILE A 75 -3.92 5.47 -12.11
C ILE A 75 -4.27 4.19 -12.85
N ILE A 76 -3.43 3.69 -13.76
CA ILE A 76 -3.71 2.42 -14.46
C ILE A 76 -3.69 1.27 -13.45
N LEU A 77 -2.74 1.23 -12.51
CA LEU A 77 -2.72 0.25 -11.42
C LEU A 77 -3.97 0.35 -10.53
N PHE A 78 -4.40 1.56 -10.15
CA PHE A 78 -5.64 1.78 -9.40
C PHE A 78 -6.89 1.34 -10.17
N LEU A 79 -6.90 1.49 -11.49
CA LEU A 79 -8.04 1.13 -12.34
C LEU A 79 -8.08 -0.37 -12.64
N SER A 80 -6.91 -1.02 -12.78
CA SER A 80 -6.80 -2.43 -13.12
C SER A 80 -6.92 -3.38 -11.92
N PHE A 81 -6.51 -2.98 -10.71
CA PHE A 81 -6.63 -3.82 -9.50
C PHE A 81 -7.87 -3.56 -8.65
N ARG A 82 -8.69 -2.56 -9.00
CA ARG A 82 -9.91 -2.17 -8.27
C ARG A 82 -10.83 -3.36 -7.98
N TRP A 83 -11.62 -3.30 -6.90
CA TRP A 83 -12.70 -4.23 -6.52
C TRP A 83 -13.35 -5.04 -7.67
N PRO A 84 -13.85 -4.46 -8.78
CA PRO A 84 -14.42 -5.26 -9.90
C PRO A 84 -13.50 -6.34 -10.48
N THR A 85 -12.18 -6.19 -10.37
CA THR A 85 -11.20 -7.19 -10.76
C THR A 85 -11.20 -8.37 -9.80
N GLN A 86 -11.17 -8.12 -8.50
CA GLN A 86 -11.20 -9.18 -7.48
C GLN A 86 -12.59 -9.85 -7.40
N SER A 87 -13.67 -9.08 -7.60
CA SER A 87 -15.01 -9.65 -7.72
C SER A 87 -15.12 -10.57 -8.93
N ARG A 88 -14.53 -10.21 -10.08
CA ARG A 88 -14.43 -11.10 -11.26
C ARG A 88 -13.66 -12.41 -10.99
N LEU A 89 -12.68 -12.43 -10.08
CA LEU A 89 -12.01 -13.67 -9.68
C LEU A 89 -12.94 -14.52 -8.79
N ALA A 90 -13.53 -13.91 -7.76
CA ALA A 90 -14.46 -14.58 -6.86
C ALA A 90 -15.70 -15.14 -7.61
N GLU A 91 -16.32 -14.32 -8.45
CA GLU A 91 -17.47 -14.66 -9.29
C GLU A 91 -17.14 -15.79 -10.27
N ALA A 92 -15.99 -15.77 -10.93
CA ALA A 92 -15.57 -16.86 -11.82
C ALA A 92 -15.40 -18.19 -11.06
N GLY A 93 -14.91 -18.15 -9.82
CA GLY A 93 -14.82 -19.31 -8.92
C GLY A 93 -16.15 -20.02 -8.63
N THR A 94 -17.29 -19.32 -8.78
CA THR A 94 -18.62 -19.92 -8.59
C THR A 94 -19.07 -20.84 -9.72
N THR A 95 -18.33 -20.88 -10.85
CA THR A 95 -18.70 -21.64 -12.05
C THR A 95 -17.63 -22.68 -12.42
N ALA A 96 -18.03 -23.81 -12.97
CA ALA A 96 -17.09 -24.85 -13.42
C ALA A 96 -16.12 -24.34 -14.50
N GLN A 97 -16.62 -23.55 -15.46
CA GLN A 97 -15.80 -22.95 -16.51
C GLN A 97 -14.84 -21.89 -15.98
N GLY A 98 -15.28 -21.05 -15.03
CA GLY A 98 -14.43 -20.03 -14.43
C GLY A 98 -13.36 -20.61 -13.53
N ARG A 99 -13.68 -21.64 -12.72
CA ARG A 99 -12.66 -22.39 -11.96
C ARG A 99 -11.61 -23.03 -12.85
N GLN A 100 -12.01 -23.60 -13.99
CA GLN A 100 -11.06 -24.12 -14.98
C GLN A 100 -10.17 -22.98 -15.52
N ALA A 101 -10.75 -21.88 -15.99
CA ALA A 101 -10.00 -20.75 -16.55
C ALA A 101 -9.02 -20.11 -15.54
N LEU A 102 -9.43 -19.98 -14.27
CA LEU A 102 -8.56 -19.53 -13.18
C LEU A 102 -7.44 -20.53 -12.90
N SER A 103 -7.76 -21.84 -12.83
CA SER A 103 -6.76 -22.88 -12.56
C SER A 103 -5.68 -22.95 -13.64
N GLU A 104 -6.07 -22.76 -14.91
CA GLU A 104 -5.17 -22.70 -16.06
C GLU A 104 -4.32 -21.40 -16.04
N ALA A 105 -4.96 -20.22 -15.93
CA ALA A 105 -4.27 -18.93 -15.96
C ALA A 105 -3.28 -18.74 -14.80
N PHE A 106 -3.63 -19.19 -13.59
CA PHE A 106 -2.74 -19.15 -12.43
C PHE A 106 -1.79 -20.36 -12.37
N SER A 107 -1.85 -21.29 -13.33
CA SER A 107 -1.04 -22.51 -13.36
C SER A 107 -1.06 -23.26 -12.02
N LEU A 108 -2.25 -23.52 -11.50
CA LEU A 108 -2.42 -24.14 -10.17
C LEU A 108 -1.99 -25.61 -10.16
N CYS A 109 -1.46 -26.09 -9.03
CA CYS A 109 -1.04 -27.49 -8.89
C CYS A 109 -2.22 -28.46 -8.88
N GLU A 110 -3.33 -28.05 -8.28
CA GLU A 110 -4.60 -28.77 -8.27
C GLU A 110 -5.69 -27.79 -8.76
N PRO A 111 -6.72 -28.27 -9.50
CA PRO A 111 -7.83 -27.43 -9.90
C PRO A 111 -8.60 -26.87 -8.70
N LEU A 112 -9.10 -25.64 -8.84
CA LEU A 112 -10.01 -25.01 -7.89
C LEU A 112 -11.24 -25.94 -7.61
N PRO A 113 -11.49 -26.35 -6.35
CA PRO A 113 -12.58 -27.26 -6.01
C PRO A 113 -13.98 -26.65 -6.20
N ASP A 114 -15.01 -27.49 -6.24
CA ASP A 114 -16.41 -27.05 -6.37
C ASP A 114 -16.99 -26.58 -5.03
N ASP A 115 -16.44 -25.48 -4.52
CA ASP A 115 -16.88 -24.80 -3.31
C ASP A 115 -17.09 -23.28 -3.57
N PRO A 116 -18.16 -22.64 -3.05
CA PRO A 116 -18.42 -21.23 -3.26
C PRO A 116 -17.30 -20.27 -2.83
N GLU A 117 -16.52 -20.62 -1.80
CA GLU A 117 -15.46 -19.77 -1.24
C GLU A 117 -14.13 -19.90 -2.00
N THR A 118 -14.00 -20.89 -2.89
CA THR A 118 -12.76 -21.15 -3.64
C THR A 118 -12.31 -19.98 -4.52
N GLY A 119 -13.25 -19.17 -5.02
CA GLY A 119 -12.93 -17.93 -5.72
C GLY A 119 -12.30 -16.88 -4.79
N TRP A 120 -12.71 -16.85 -3.52
CA TRP A 120 -12.13 -15.99 -2.49
C TRP A 120 -10.77 -16.47 -2.01
N ASP A 121 -10.55 -17.78 -1.86
CA ASP A 121 -9.22 -18.35 -1.51
C ASP A 121 -8.13 -17.80 -2.44
N LEU A 122 -8.40 -17.77 -3.75
CA LEU A 122 -7.49 -17.21 -4.76
C LEU A 122 -7.31 -15.69 -4.62
N VAL A 123 -8.37 -14.96 -4.26
CA VAL A 123 -8.32 -13.51 -4.02
C VAL A 123 -7.45 -13.18 -2.80
N TYR A 124 -7.60 -13.91 -1.68
CA TYR A 124 -6.74 -13.79 -0.49
C TYR A 124 -5.27 -14.14 -0.79
N TRP A 125 -5.03 -15.16 -1.62
CA TRP A 125 -3.69 -15.51 -2.07
C TRP A 125 -3.06 -14.39 -2.93
N VAL A 126 -3.84 -13.76 -3.82
CA VAL A 126 -3.39 -12.59 -4.58
C VAL A 126 -3.09 -11.39 -3.66
N GLU A 127 -3.97 -11.08 -2.71
CA GLU A 127 -3.76 -10.02 -1.70
C GLU A 127 -2.48 -10.25 -0.90
N THR A 128 -2.21 -11.48 -0.49
CA THR A 128 -1.03 -11.85 0.30
C THR A 128 0.26 -11.48 -0.41
N ALA A 129 0.37 -11.71 -1.73
CA ALA A 129 1.51 -11.25 -2.51
C ALA A 129 1.60 -9.72 -2.60
N LEU A 130 0.49 -9.02 -2.83
CA LEU A 130 0.47 -7.55 -2.86
C LEU A 130 0.97 -6.95 -1.53
N SER A 131 0.47 -7.47 -0.40
CA SER A 131 0.84 -7.03 0.94
C SER A 131 2.33 -7.26 1.24
N HIS A 132 2.86 -8.44 0.94
CA HIS A 132 4.28 -8.74 1.15
C HIS A 132 5.20 -7.94 0.21
N MET A 133 4.81 -7.75 -1.06
CA MET A 133 5.58 -6.91 -1.99
C MET A 133 5.55 -5.42 -1.62
N ALA A 134 4.45 -4.91 -1.06
CA ALA A 134 4.36 -3.53 -0.57
C ALA A 134 5.26 -3.30 0.64
N GLN A 135 5.18 -4.16 1.66
CA GLN A 135 6.05 -4.09 2.84
C GLN A 135 7.52 -4.29 2.48
N GLY A 136 7.81 -5.21 1.56
CA GLY A 136 9.16 -5.52 1.07
C GLY A 136 9.61 -4.72 -0.14
N ASN A 137 9.05 -3.52 -0.39
CA ASN A 137 9.30 -2.72 -1.59
C ASN A 137 10.69 -2.02 -1.57
N TYR A 138 11.75 -2.79 -1.38
CA TYR A 138 13.12 -2.32 -1.12
C TYR A 138 13.91 -2.00 -2.41
N PRO A 139 14.90 -1.07 -2.36
CA PRO A 139 15.74 -0.70 -3.50
C PRO A 139 16.77 -1.78 -3.91
N TYR A 140 16.72 -2.97 -3.32
CA TYR A 140 17.62 -4.08 -3.58
C TYR A 140 16.94 -5.42 -3.33
N THR A 141 17.51 -6.47 -3.93
CA THR A 141 17.10 -7.86 -3.77
C THR A 141 17.09 -8.27 -2.29
N SER A 142 16.00 -8.89 -1.82
CA SER A 142 15.82 -9.24 -0.41
C SER A 142 14.98 -10.49 -0.21
N SER A 143 15.39 -11.35 0.73
CA SER A 143 14.67 -12.56 1.15
C SER A 143 13.85 -12.37 2.44
N TYR A 144 13.82 -11.15 3.00
CA TYR A 144 13.24 -10.86 4.31
C TYR A 144 11.74 -11.21 4.39
N PHE A 145 10.91 -10.58 3.56
CA PHE A 145 9.48 -10.89 3.40
C PHE A 145 9.20 -12.18 2.61
N MET A 146 10.23 -12.99 2.35
CA MET A 146 10.14 -14.32 1.76
C MET A 146 10.51 -15.43 2.74
N ASN A 147 10.77 -15.08 4.02
CA ASN A 147 11.21 -15.99 5.06
C ASN A 147 12.39 -16.88 4.63
N GLY A 148 13.31 -16.32 3.83
CA GLY A 148 14.50 -17.02 3.31
C GLY A 148 14.26 -18.04 2.19
N ARG A 149 13.03 -18.18 1.67
CA ARG A 149 12.65 -19.20 0.67
C ARG A 149 12.85 -18.77 -0.79
N GLY A 150 13.09 -17.48 -1.01
CA GLY A 150 13.33 -16.86 -2.30
C GLY A 150 13.90 -15.47 -2.10
N GLU A 151 14.08 -14.73 -3.18
CA GLU A 151 14.48 -13.32 -3.12
C GLU A 151 13.56 -12.48 -4.00
N MET A 152 12.90 -11.47 -3.40
CA MET A 152 12.17 -10.49 -4.19
C MET A 152 13.16 -9.60 -4.95
N PRO A 153 12.87 -9.22 -6.21
CA PRO A 153 13.70 -8.28 -6.95
C PRO A 153 13.65 -6.87 -6.32
N PRO A 154 14.57 -5.96 -6.69
CA PRO A 154 14.48 -4.55 -6.30
C PRO A 154 13.18 -3.94 -6.80
N TYR A 155 12.48 -3.19 -5.94
CA TYR A 155 11.18 -2.58 -6.22
C TYR A 155 10.15 -3.57 -6.81
N PRO A 156 9.80 -4.66 -6.09
CA PRO A 156 8.97 -5.75 -6.58
C PRO A 156 7.60 -5.29 -7.10
N ILE A 157 6.98 -4.28 -6.48
CA ILE A 157 5.74 -3.69 -6.99
C ILE A 157 5.93 -3.14 -8.40
N ILE A 158 6.94 -2.29 -8.64
CA ILE A 158 7.21 -1.74 -9.99
C ILE A 158 7.48 -2.87 -10.98
N LYS A 159 8.25 -3.88 -10.57
CA LYS A 159 8.55 -5.05 -11.42
C LYS A 159 7.30 -5.86 -11.80
N ALA A 160 6.33 -5.98 -10.90
CA ALA A 160 5.04 -6.62 -11.15
C ALA A 160 4.10 -5.73 -12.00
N CYS A 161 4.23 -4.41 -11.87
CA CYS A 161 3.53 -3.46 -12.75
C CYS A 161 4.03 -3.60 -14.20
N ASP A 162 5.35 -3.72 -14.42
CA ASP A 162 5.93 -3.90 -15.77
C ASP A 162 5.42 -5.16 -16.48
N THR A 163 5.11 -6.24 -15.74
CA THR A 163 4.55 -7.47 -16.33
C THR A 163 3.04 -7.37 -16.56
N PHE A 164 2.33 -6.64 -15.71
CA PHE A 164 0.88 -6.43 -15.81
C PHE A 164 0.49 -5.41 -16.89
N LEU A 165 1.29 -4.36 -17.10
CA LEU A 165 0.98 -3.23 -18.00
C LEU A 165 1.35 -3.48 -19.48
N ALA A 166 1.71 -4.72 -19.85
CA ALA A 166 2.21 -5.04 -21.18
C ALA A 166 1.16 -4.89 -22.30
N ASP A 167 -0.12 -5.09 -21.98
CA ASP A 167 -1.26 -4.94 -22.88
C ASP A 167 -2.43 -4.24 -22.15
N ASP A 168 -3.38 -3.65 -22.90
CA ASP A 168 -4.62 -3.08 -22.33
C ASP A 168 -5.61 -4.22 -22.00
N LEU A 169 -5.26 -5.00 -20.98
CA LEU A 169 -5.96 -6.21 -20.55
C LEU A 169 -7.45 -5.96 -20.33
N MET A 170 -7.80 -4.82 -19.72
CA MET A 170 -9.19 -4.45 -19.43
C MET A 170 -9.99 -4.11 -20.69
N ALA A 171 -9.38 -3.58 -21.76
CA ALA A 171 -10.05 -3.37 -23.04
C ALA A 171 -10.39 -4.69 -23.77
N THR A 172 -9.82 -5.83 -23.35
CA THR A 172 -10.17 -7.16 -23.87
C THR A 172 -11.27 -7.86 -23.06
N CYS A 173 -11.59 -7.39 -21.85
CA CYS A 173 -12.65 -7.93 -21.02
C CYS A 173 -14.03 -7.40 -21.45
N ASN A 174 -15.06 -8.24 -21.38
CA ASN A 174 -16.46 -7.80 -21.48
C ASN A 174 -16.83 -6.95 -20.25
N GLU A 175 -17.62 -5.89 -20.42
CA GLU A 175 -18.12 -5.04 -19.32
C GLU A 175 -18.92 -5.84 -18.27
N ASP A 176 -19.57 -6.94 -18.68
CA ASP A 176 -20.23 -7.90 -17.79
C ASP A 176 -19.21 -8.50 -16.78
N PRO A 177 -19.40 -8.32 -15.46
CA PRO A 177 -18.50 -8.89 -14.44
C PRO A 177 -18.57 -10.41 -14.36
N THR A 178 -19.70 -11.02 -14.76
CA THR A 178 -19.87 -12.49 -14.76
C THR A 178 -19.20 -13.16 -15.95
N ALA A 179 -18.78 -12.39 -16.96
CA ALA A 179 -18.06 -12.91 -18.11
C ALA A 179 -16.58 -13.12 -17.78
N LEU A 180 -16.08 -14.32 -18.12
CA LEU A 180 -14.67 -14.69 -17.95
C LEU A 180 -13.75 -13.73 -18.72
N CYS A 181 -12.63 -13.35 -18.09
CA CYS A 181 -11.57 -12.60 -18.77
C CYS A 181 -10.20 -13.28 -18.56
N PRO A 182 -9.84 -14.29 -19.37
CA PRO A 182 -8.58 -15.03 -19.25
C PRO A 182 -7.34 -14.13 -19.24
N ALA A 183 -7.30 -13.10 -20.11
CA ALA A 183 -6.21 -12.15 -20.16
C ALA A 183 -5.98 -11.43 -18.81
N LEU A 184 -7.05 -10.99 -18.15
CA LEU A 184 -6.97 -10.38 -16.81
C LEU A 184 -6.43 -11.38 -15.77
N TYR A 185 -6.86 -12.64 -15.82
CA TYR A 185 -6.37 -13.69 -14.92
C TYR A 185 -4.87 -13.96 -15.13
N GLU A 186 -4.42 -14.09 -16.38
CA GLU A 186 -3.00 -14.23 -16.75
C GLU A 186 -2.16 -13.02 -16.32
N GLY A 187 -2.69 -11.80 -16.48
CA GLY A 187 -2.05 -10.57 -16.02
C GLY A 187 -1.84 -10.55 -14.50
N ILE A 188 -2.87 -10.91 -13.72
CA ILE A 188 -2.77 -11.00 -12.25
C ILE A 188 -1.81 -12.12 -11.83
N ALA A 189 -1.88 -13.29 -12.47
CA ALA A 189 -0.95 -14.39 -12.24
C ALA A 189 0.51 -13.97 -12.49
N SER A 190 0.76 -13.20 -13.55
CA SER A 190 2.07 -12.63 -13.88
C SER A 190 2.53 -11.56 -12.87
N PHE A 191 1.62 -10.75 -12.34
CA PHE A 191 1.90 -9.77 -11.28
C PHE A 191 2.33 -10.47 -9.99
N VAL A 192 1.52 -11.40 -9.47
CA VAL A 192 1.83 -12.11 -8.21
C VAL A 192 2.96 -13.14 -8.37
N GLY A 193 3.26 -13.55 -9.61
CA GLY A 193 4.41 -14.37 -9.95
C GLY A 193 5.76 -13.73 -9.57
N VAL A 194 5.85 -12.40 -9.47
CA VAL A 194 7.05 -11.70 -8.94
C VAL A 194 7.33 -12.07 -7.48
N TYR A 195 6.29 -12.41 -6.71
CA TYR A 195 6.42 -12.96 -5.37
C TYR A 195 6.52 -14.50 -5.43
N TYR A 196 5.48 -15.19 -5.88
CA TYR A 196 5.38 -16.65 -5.76
C TYR A 196 6.37 -17.44 -6.63
N ASN A 197 6.69 -16.96 -7.84
CA ASN A 197 7.62 -17.61 -8.77
C ASN A 197 8.89 -16.77 -9.04
N ASN A 198 9.36 -16.02 -8.04
CA ASN A 198 10.62 -15.25 -8.09
C ASN A 198 11.86 -16.05 -8.53
N SER A 199 11.82 -17.39 -8.40
CA SER A 199 12.91 -18.29 -8.78
C SER A 199 12.84 -18.80 -10.23
N GLU A 200 11.74 -18.54 -10.94
CA GLU A 200 11.40 -19.04 -12.29
C GLU A 200 11.44 -20.57 -12.44
N LYS A 201 11.34 -21.32 -11.32
CA LYS A 201 11.46 -22.79 -11.25
C LYS A 201 10.21 -23.49 -10.75
N LEU A 202 9.19 -22.74 -10.33
CA LEU A 202 7.96 -23.31 -9.83
C LEU A 202 7.15 -23.89 -11.01
N ALA A 203 6.81 -25.18 -10.93
CA ALA A 203 6.05 -25.85 -11.99
C ALA A 203 4.55 -25.52 -11.95
N CYS A 204 4.03 -25.20 -10.77
CA CYS A 204 2.63 -24.86 -10.52
C CYS A 204 2.47 -24.14 -9.17
N ASN A 205 1.43 -23.33 -8.99
CA ASN A 205 1.12 -22.62 -7.75
C ASN A 205 0.21 -23.45 -6.83
N ASP A 206 0.58 -23.60 -5.56
CA ASP A 206 -0.22 -24.29 -4.53
C ASP A 206 -0.81 -23.27 -3.55
N ILE A 207 -1.99 -22.73 -3.85
CA ILE A 207 -2.60 -21.66 -3.05
C ILE A 207 -3.00 -22.12 -1.64
N TYR A 208 -3.18 -23.42 -1.42
CA TYR A 208 -3.70 -23.98 -0.17
C TYR A 208 -2.59 -24.24 0.84
N THR A 209 -1.50 -24.93 0.45
CA THR A 209 -0.45 -25.23 1.42
C THR A 209 0.47 -24.05 1.70
N HIS A 210 0.46 -22.99 0.88
CA HIS A 210 1.16 -21.75 1.22
C HIS A 210 0.53 -21.03 2.43
N LEU A 211 -0.80 -21.02 2.56
CA LEU A 211 -1.51 -20.43 3.72
C LEU A 211 -1.11 -21.12 5.05
N GLU A 212 -0.83 -22.42 5.04
CA GLU A 212 -0.36 -23.17 6.21
C GLU A 212 1.16 -23.07 6.45
N LYS A 213 1.95 -22.74 5.41
CA LYS A 213 3.42 -22.82 5.43
C LYS A 213 4.13 -21.47 5.50
N GLU A 214 3.49 -20.33 5.22
CA GLU A 214 4.22 -19.04 5.13
C GLU A 214 4.90 -18.62 6.44
N SER A 215 4.42 -19.10 7.59
CA SER A 215 5.27 -19.42 8.72
C SER A 215 5.11 -20.91 9.10
N THR A 216 5.96 -21.46 9.96
CA THR A 216 5.58 -22.70 10.66
C THR A 216 4.29 -22.40 11.40
N SER A 217 3.23 -23.21 11.22
CA SER A 217 1.86 -22.93 11.68
C SER A 217 1.75 -22.39 13.12
N GLU A 218 2.66 -22.81 13.99
CA GLU A 218 2.91 -22.28 15.34
C GLU A 218 3.11 -20.75 15.40
N HIS A 219 3.91 -20.13 14.53
CA HIS A 219 4.16 -18.69 14.55
C HIS A 219 2.92 -17.88 14.16
N ASN A 220 2.22 -18.25 13.08
CA ASN A 220 0.95 -17.63 12.70
C ASN A 220 -0.11 -17.81 13.80
N MET A 221 -0.16 -18.99 14.45
CA MET A 221 -1.06 -19.24 15.57
C MET A 221 -0.72 -18.37 16.80
N LEU A 222 0.56 -18.17 17.12
CA LEU A 222 1.00 -17.32 18.22
C LEU A 222 0.68 -15.84 17.96
N TRP A 223 0.93 -15.35 16.74
CA TRP A 223 0.59 -13.97 16.38
C TRP A 223 -0.93 -13.73 16.37
N ASP A 224 -1.71 -14.63 15.77
CA ASP A 224 -3.17 -14.54 15.79
C ASP A 224 -3.74 -14.63 17.22
N TYR A 225 -3.13 -15.41 18.12
CA TYR A 225 -3.48 -15.39 19.54
C TYR A 225 -3.19 -14.03 20.19
N GLN A 226 -2.06 -13.38 19.87
CA GLN A 226 -1.79 -12.02 20.34
C GLN A 226 -2.80 -11.01 19.78
N CYS A 227 -3.20 -11.13 18.51
CA CYS A 227 -4.25 -10.28 17.93
C CYS A 227 -5.63 -10.54 18.54
N CYS A 228 -5.91 -11.78 18.93
CA CYS A 228 -7.10 -12.18 19.68
C CYS A 228 -7.04 -11.89 21.19
N THR A 229 -6.03 -11.18 21.70
CA THR A 229 -5.94 -10.85 23.13
C THR A 229 -5.57 -9.40 23.38
N GLU A 230 -4.43 -8.96 22.85
CA GLU A 230 -3.74 -7.71 23.25
C GLU A 230 -3.44 -6.76 22.08
N ILE A 231 -3.11 -7.29 20.90
CA ILE A 231 -2.58 -6.55 19.74
C ILE A 231 -3.67 -6.39 18.68
N PHE A 232 -4.69 -5.59 19.00
CA PHE A 232 -5.85 -5.45 18.12
C PHE A 232 -5.50 -4.74 16.79
N GLN A 233 -5.71 -5.44 15.68
CA GLN A 233 -5.45 -4.95 14.32
C GLN A 233 -6.76 -4.48 13.67
N ALA A 234 -7.19 -3.26 13.98
CA ALA A 234 -8.46 -2.68 13.51
C ALA A 234 -8.37 -2.13 12.06
N PHE A 235 -7.98 -2.98 11.11
CA PHE A 235 -7.92 -2.65 9.69
C PHE A 235 -9.13 -3.21 8.94
N GLY A 236 -9.61 -2.43 7.97
CA GLY A 236 -10.69 -2.82 7.08
C GLY A 236 -10.63 -2.02 5.79
N GLN A 237 -11.30 -2.54 4.78
CA GLN A 237 -11.24 -2.10 3.39
C GLN A 237 -12.64 -1.78 2.86
N ASP A 238 -12.75 -0.81 1.95
CA ASP A 238 -14.02 -0.29 1.46
C ASP A 238 -14.18 -0.31 -0.06
N GLY A 239 -13.14 -0.64 -0.84
CA GLY A 239 -13.17 -0.64 -2.31
C GLY A 239 -13.40 0.73 -2.95
N ILE A 240 -13.21 1.81 -2.19
CA ILE A 240 -13.31 3.21 -2.60
C ILE A 240 -11.98 3.93 -2.43
N ARG A 241 -11.32 3.75 -1.27
CA ARG A 241 -10.03 4.35 -0.91
C ARG A 241 -8.85 3.39 -1.10
N ASP A 242 -9.17 2.10 -1.19
CA ASP A 242 -8.28 1.00 -1.49
C ASP A 242 -8.68 0.33 -2.81
N VAL A 243 -7.84 -0.60 -3.28
CA VAL A 243 -8.12 -1.41 -4.47
C VAL A 243 -8.89 -2.70 -4.14
N PHE A 244 -9.13 -2.97 -2.85
CA PHE A 244 -9.64 -4.26 -2.38
C PHE A 244 -11.16 -4.32 -2.38
N TRP A 245 -11.74 -5.43 -1.91
CA TRP A 245 -13.19 -5.56 -1.76
C TRP A 245 -13.70 -4.86 -0.50
N PRO A 246 -14.99 -4.50 -0.42
CA PRO A 246 -15.59 -4.04 0.83
C PRO A 246 -15.59 -5.13 1.90
N ALA A 247 -14.63 -5.07 2.82
CA ALA A 247 -14.58 -5.84 4.06
C ALA A 247 -14.33 -4.86 5.23
N PRO A 248 -15.38 -4.16 5.70
CA PRO A 248 -15.26 -3.24 6.80
C PRO A 248 -14.98 -3.99 8.10
N TRP A 249 -14.00 -3.50 8.86
CA TRP A 249 -13.66 -4.07 10.16
C TRP A 249 -14.85 -4.04 11.12
N ASN A 250 -15.06 -5.13 11.87
CA ASN A 250 -16.15 -5.23 12.83
C ASN A 250 -15.68 -5.85 14.16
N ALA A 251 -15.69 -5.03 15.20
CA ALA A 251 -15.38 -5.39 16.58
C ALA A 251 -16.08 -6.67 17.07
N THR A 252 -17.38 -6.82 16.79
CA THR A 252 -18.18 -7.97 17.25
C THR A 252 -17.82 -9.23 16.47
N SER A 253 -17.62 -9.13 15.15
CA SER A 253 -17.19 -10.27 14.33
C SER A 253 -15.82 -10.78 14.74
N GLU A 254 -14.85 -9.89 15.03
CA GLU A 254 -13.53 -10.28 15.53
C GLU A 254 -13.60 -10.94 16.91
N ALA A 255 -14.41 -10.41 17.84
CA ALA A 255 -14.61 -11.04 19.14
C ALA A 255 -15.16 -12.47 19.01
N ILE A 256 -16.15 -12.69 18.13
CA ILE A 256 -16.72 -14.01 17.84
C ILE A 256 -15.69 -14.93 17.15
N ARG A 257 -14.89 -14.41 16.21
CA ARG A 257 -13.80 -15.16 15.56
C ARG A 257 -12.80 -15.67 16.59
N CYS A 258 -12.37 -14.80 17.50
CA CYS A 258 -11.42 -15.11 18.54
C CYS A 258 -11.97 -16.10 19.58
N GLU A 259 -13.20 -15.92 20.07
CA GLU A 259 -13.82 -16.85 21.03
C GLU A 259 -14.02 -18.26 20.43
N ASN A 260 -14.42 -18.34 19.16
CA ASN A 260 -14.59 -19.61 18.45
C ASN A 260 -13.25 -20.34 18.22
N LYS A 261 -12.17 -19.61 17.91
CA LYS A 261 -10.85 -20.19 17.64
C LYS A 261 -10.06 -20.51 18.91
N TYR A 262 -10.20 -19.66 19.93
CA TYR A 262 -9.52 -19.77 21.22
C TYR A 262 -10.56 -19.74 22.34
N ALA A 263 -11.07 -20.91 22.71
CA ALA A 263 -12.21 -21.05 23.62
C ALA A 263 -12.05 -20.24 24.93
N GLY A 264 -12.96 -19.30 25.16
CA GLY A 264 -12.98 -18.43 26.34
C GLY A 264 -12.11 -17.18 26.24
N ILE A 265 -11.49 -16.91 25.09
CA ILE A 265 -10.79 -15.65 24.81
C ILE A 265 -11.78 -14.65 24.22
N LEU A 266 -11.97 -13.54 24.93
CA LEU A 266 -12.60 -12.32 24.41
C LEU A 266 -11.51 -11.25 24.32
N PRO A 267 -11.30 -10.63 23.14
CA PRO A 267 -10.15 -9.76 22.93
C PRO A 267 -10.41 -8.36 23.52
N ASP A 268 -9.44 -7.82 24.29
CA ASP A 268 -9.59 -6.52 24.96
C ASP A 268 -9.06 -5.38 24.07
N MET A 269 -9.98 -4.66 23.43
CA MET A 269 -9.68 -3.54 22.52
C MET A 269 -9.00 -2.36 23.21
N ASP A 270 -9.21 -2.17 24.51
CA ASP A 270 -8.63 -1.06 25.26
C ASP A 270 -7.27 -1.42 25.89
N TRP A 271 -6.90 -2.71 25.94
CA TRP A 271 -5.68 -3.21 26.60
C TRP A 271 -4.41 -2.48 26.19
N GLY A 272 -4.19 -2.26 24.88
CA GLY A 272 -3.02 -1.55 24.37
C GLY A 272 -2.94 -0.10 24.88
N ILE A 273 -4.07 0.61 24.94
CA ILE A 273 -4.14 1.99 25.44
C ILE A 273 -4.02 2.02 26.96
N ALA A 274 -4.60 1.06 27.67
CA ALA A 274 -4.49 0.93 29.12
C ALA A 274 -3.06 0.60 29.57
N SER A 275 -2.36 -0.27 28.83
CA SER A 275 -1.02 -0.76 29.16
C SER A 275 0.09 0.21 28.76
N PHE A 276 0.04 0.75 27.53
CA PHE A 276 1.10 1.59 26.98
C PHE A 276 0.79 3.08 27.04
N GLY A 277 -0.48 3.47 27.23
CA GLY A 277 -0.94 4.85 27.17
C GLY A 277 -1.20 5.33 25.74
N ASN A 278 -1.67 6.57 25.63
CA ASN A 278 -1.93 7.26 24.37
C ASN A 278 -0.86 8.35 24.09
N PRO A 279 -0.85 8.99 22.90
CA PRO A 279 0.15 10.02 22.57
C PRO A 279 0.24 11.17 23.58
N ASP A 280 -0.85 11.56 24.23
CA ASP A 280 -0.83 12.60 25.26
C ASP A 280 -0.24 12.12 26.58
N HIS A 281 -0.41 10.83 26.92
CA HIS A 281 0.33 10.20 28.01
C HIS A 281 1.83 10.21 27.70
N TRP A 282 2.25 9.71 26.53
CA TRP A 282 3.67 9.62 26.12
C TRP A 282 4.38 10.97 26.18
N LYS A 283 3.73 12.06 25.72
CA LYS A 283 4.25 13.45 25.83
C LYS A 283 4.67 13.86 27.24
N ARG A 284 4.06 13.29 28.28
CA ARG A 284 4.27 13.66 29.69
C ARG A 284 5.15 12.67 30.45
N THR A 285 5.17 11.40 30.05
CA THR A 285 5.83 10.31 30.81
C THR A 285 7.04 9.70 30.11
N THR A 286 7.17 9.92 28.80
CA THR A 286 8.17 9.29 27.94
C THR A 286 9.12 10.32 27.33
N SER A 287 10.33 9.88 27.00
CA SER A 287 11.34 10.68 26.29
C SER A 287 12.27 9.75 25.52
N ASN A 288 13.09 10.32 24.63
CA ASN A 288 14.15 9.62 23.91
C ASN A 288 13.64 8.49 22.99
N ILE A 289 12.69 8.83 22.12
CA ILE A 289 12.19 7.95 21.06
C ILE A 289 12.30 8.66 19.70
N VAL A 290 12.74 7.93 18.69
CA VAL A 290 12.58 8.26 17.28
C VAL A 290 11.70 7.17 16.66
N TRP A 291 10.56 7.54 16.11
CA TRP A 291 9.74 6.66 15.27
C TRP A 291 10.09 6.90 13.81
N SER A 292 10.73 5.94 13.17
CA SER A 292 10.95 5.90 11.72
C SER A 292 9.76 5.21 11.04
N ASN A 293 9.28 5.79 9.94
CA ASN A 293 8.28 5.18 9.07
C ASN A 293 8.74 5.30 7.61
N GLY A 294 8.48 4.26 6.80
CA GLY A 294 8.71 4.29 5.36
C GLY A 294 7.53 4.92 4.61
N GLU A 295 7.80 5.73 3.58
CA GLU A 295 6.75 6.34 2.74
C GLU A 295 5.94 5.30 1.94
N LEU A 296 6.54 4.15 1.64
CA LEU A 296 5.94 3.04 0.90
C LEU A 296 5.42 1.93 1.83
N ASP A 297 5.55 2.10 3.14
CA ASP A 297 5.17 1.11 4.14
C ASP A 297 3.66 1.21 4.46
N PRO A 298 2.84 0.18 4.20
CA PRO A 298 1.42 0.21 4.56
C PRO A 298 1.20 0.37 6.08
N TRP A 299 2.15 -0.04 6.92
CA TRP A 299 2.06 0.12 8.37
C TRP A 299 2.27 1.55 8.87
N ALA A 300 2.86 2.45 8.06
CA ALA A 300 3.14 3.82 8.46
C ALA A 300 1.87 4.58 8.90
N GLY A 301 0.71 4.28 8.29
CA GLY A 301 -0.58 4.88 8.64
C GLY A 301 -1.06 4.57 10.06
N ALA A 302 -0.57 3.49 10.69
CA ALA A 302 -0.84 3.12 12.08
C ALA A 302 0.23 3.65 13.07
N GLY A 303 1.30 4.26 12.56
CA GLY A 303 2.43 4.73 13.36
C GLY A 303 2.27 6.15 13.94
N VAL A 304 3.30 6.59 14.67
CA VAL A 304 3.41 7.99 15.11
C VAL A 304 4.02 8.80 13.97
N MET A 305 3.21 9.68 13.36
CA MET A 305 3.55 10.40 12.12
C MET A 305 3.97 11.86 12.32
N THR A 306 4.02 12.34 13.57
CA THR A 306 4.42 13.72 13.92
C THR A 306 5.20 13.76 15.22
N ASN A 307 6.05 14.78 15.39
CA ASN A 307 6.79 14.98 16.64
C ASN A 307 5.80 15.25 17.79
N LEU A 308 5.94 14.51 18.87
CA LEU A 308 5.15 14.69 20.09
C LEU A 308 5.85 15.65 21.08
N SER A 309 7.19 15.69 21.06
CA SER A 309 8.02 16.64 21.82
C SER A 309 9.44 16.72 21.22
N ASP A 310 10.30 17.59 21.74
CA ASP A 310 11.72 17.72 21.35
C ASP A 310 12.55 16.43 21.57
N SER A 311 12.02 15.44 22.29
CA SER A 311 12.65 14.14 22.54
C SER A 311 11.84 12.93 22.05
N LEU A 312 10.67 13.18 21.45
CA LEU A 312 9.71 12.20 20.94
C LEU A 312 9.43 12.56 19.48
N ILE A 313 10.31 12.11 18.60
CA ILE A 313 10.45 12.58 17.22
C ILE A 313 9.92 11.52 16.25
N SER A 314 9.21 11.95 15.22
CA SER A 314 8.81 11.12 14.08
C SER A 314 9.63 11.52 12.85
N ILE A 315 10.10 10.54 12.08
CA ILE A 315 10.68 10.76 10.75
C ILE A 315 9.96 9.91 9.72
N MET A 316 9.64 10.53 8.59
CA MET A 316 9.18 9.84 7.38
C MET A 316 10.39 9.68 6.45
N ILE A 317 10.58 8.48 5.90
CA ILE A 317 11.70 8.15 5.04
C ILE A 317 11.18 7.97 3.60
N PRO A 318 11.41 8.96 2.70
CA PRO A 318 10.97 8.86 1.31
C PRO A 318 11.48 7.63 0.58
N GLN A 319 10.60 6.99 -0.19
CA GLN A 319 10.85 5.77 -0.97
C GLN A 319 11.40 4.58 -0.15
N ALA A 320 11.18 4.56 1.16
CA ALA A 320 11.45 3.39 2.00
C ALA A 320 10.16 2.60 2.24
N ALA A 321 10.27 1.28 2.22
CA ALA A 321 9.23 0.37 2.68
C ALA A 321 9.46 -0.01 4.16
N HIS A 322 8.86 -1.11 4.63
CA HIS A 322 8.80 -1.45 6.06
C HIS A 322 10.17 -1.48 6.72
N HIS A 323 10.36 -0.64 7.74
CA HIS A 323 11.58 -0.49 8.57
C HIS A 323 12.93 -0.62 7.82
N LEU A 324 13.05 -0.07 6.60
CA LEU A 324 14.25 -0.20 5.76
C LEU A 324 15.53 0.40 6.39
N ASP A 325 15.37 1.35 7.31
CA ASP A 325 16.39 1.90 8.20
C ASP A 325 17.07 0.83 9.07
N LEU A 326 16.35 -0.19 9.53
CA LEU A 326 16.91 -1.28 10.35
C LEU A 326 17.68 -2.34 9.55
N MET A 327 17.51 -2.37 8.22
CA MET A 327 18.18 -3.35 7.35
C MET A 327 19.69 -3.08 7.23
N PHE A 328 20.47 -4.13 6.93
CA PHE A 328 21.91 -3.98 6.70
C PHE A 328 22.22 -2.99 5.56
N SER A 329 23.29 -2.20 5.73
CA SER A 329 23.73 -1.20 4.74
C SER A 329 24.01 -1.81 3.37
N ASN A 330 23.42 -1.21 2.34
CA ASN A 330 23.49 -1.64 0.95
C ASN A 330 23.98 -0.50 0.04
N LYS A 331 24.72 -0.84 -1.02
CA LYS A 331 25.15 0.14 -2.04
C LYS A 331 23.97 0.85 -2.72
N ARG A 332 22.79 0.22 -2.77
CA ARG A 332 21.54 0.77 -3.31
C ARG A 332 20.67 1.51 -2.29
N ASP A 333 21.10 1.64 -1.03
CA ASP A 333 20.38 2.49 -0.05
C ASP A 333 20.20 3.91 -0.61
N THR A 334 18.98 4.45 -0.54
CA THR A 334 18.69 5.82 -0.98
C THR A 334 19.36 6.85 -0.07
N HIS A 335 19.49 8.09 -0.55
CA HIS A 335 19.98 9.19 0.28
C HIS A 335 19.10 9.42 1.52
N ALA A 336 17.78 9.18 1.42
CA ALA A 336 16.85 9.27 2.54
C ALA A 336 17.13 8.22 3.64
N VAL A 337 17.29 6.95 3.27
CA VAL A 337 17.61 5.87 4.21
C VAL A 337 18.96 6.11 4.90
N ARG A 338 19.98 6.55 4.15
CA ARG A 338 21.28 6.91 4.71
C ARG A 338 21.21 8.12 5.65
N TRP A 339 20.34 9.09 5.36
CA TRP A 339 20.10 10.23 6.25
C TRP A 339 19.40 9.78 7.54
N ALA A 340 18.36 8.94 7.44
CA ALA A 340 17.60 8.41 8.57
C ALA A 340 18.50 7.66 9.57
N ARG A 341 19.28 6.67 9.10
CA ARG A 341 20.24 5.93 9.93
C ARG A 341 21.27 6.84 10.62
N ASN A 342 21.75 7.90 9.95
CA ASN A 342 22.65 8.87 10.57
C ASN A 342 21.94 9.73 11.63
N PHE A 343 20.68 10.10 11.38
CA PHE A 343 19.84 10.85 12.31
C PHE A 343 19.52 10.03 13.57
N GLU A 344 19.09 8.78 13.42
CA GLU A 344 18.85 7.81 14.50
C GLU A 344 20.12 7.58 15.32
N MET A 345 21.26 7.30 14.68
CA MET A 345 22.53 7.07 15.37
C MET A 345 23.00 8.31 16.15
N ALA A 346 22.80 9.51 15.60
CA ALA A 346 23.10 10.76 16.31
C ALA A 346 22.21 10.93 17.57
N HIS A 347 20.96 10.45 17.55
CA HIS A 347 20.09 10.42 18.72
C HIS A 347 20.55 9.39 19.76
N VAL A 348 20.84 8.16 19.34
CA VAL A 348 21.36 7.09 20.22
C VAL A 348 22.65 7.53 20.92
N LEU A 349 23.62 8.08 20.18
CA LEU A 349 24.87 8.59 20.75
C LEU A 349 24.64 9.73 21.74
N ARG A 350 23.72 10.66 21.43
CA ARG A 350 23.34 11.75 22.34
C ARG A 350 22.77 11.23 23.66
N TRP A 351 21.85 10.26 23.62
CA TRP A 351 21.24 9.65 24.81
C TRP A 351 22.26 8.89 25.67
N ILE A 352 23.21 8.18 25.04
CA ILE A 352 24.31 7.51 25.75
C ILE A 352 25.16 8.54 26.52
N ASP A 353 25.52 9.66 25.91
CA ASP A 353 26.34 10.69 26.55
C ASP A 353 25.57 11.48 27.63
N GLU A 354 24.29 11.75 27.44
CA GLU A 354 23.40 12.27 28.49
C GLU A 354 23.34 11.34 29.70
N ARG A 355 23.21 10.03 29.47
CA ARG A 355 23.20 9.02 30.55
C ARG A 355 24.54 8.97 31.28
N ARG A 356 25.67 8.99 30.55
CA ARG A 356 27.03 9.05 31.13
C ARG A 356 27.22 10.29 32.02
N LYS A 357 26.79 11.47 31.54
CA LYS A 357 26.84 12.72 32.31
C LYS A 357 25.99 12.65 33.58
N LYS A 358 24.76 12.13 33.50
CA LYS A 358 23.88 11.91 34.66
C LYS A 358 24.53 10.99 35.71
N ILE A 359 25.16 9.88 35.29
CA ILE A 359 25.86 8.96 36.21
C ILE A 359 27.04 9.66 36.89
N LYS A 360 27.91 10.35 36.13
CA LYS A 360 29.08 11.06 36.68
C LYS A 360 28.69 12.14 37.69
N ASN A 361 27.62 12.89 37.41
CA ASN A 361 27.14 13.92 38.34
C ASN A 361 26.57 13.30 39.61
N TRP A 362 25.86 12.17 39.50
CA TRP A 362 25.36 11.44 40.67
C TRP A 362 26.50 10.94 41.55
N THR A 363 27.53 10.29 40.97
CA THR A 363 28.68 9.80 41.74
C THR A 363 29.48 10.93 42.39
N ALA A 364 29.68 12.06 41.70
CA ALA A 364 30.33 13.23 42.29
C ALA A 364 29.52 13.82 43.46
N THR A 365 28.18 13.80 43.39
CA THR A 365 27.30 14.34 44.44
C THR A 365 27.22 13.39 45.66
N THR A 366 27.34 12.07 45.46
CA THR A 366 27.33 11.10 46.57
C THR A 366 28.67 10.97 47.29
N HIS A 367 29.79 11.30 46.66
CA HIS A 367 31.11 11.35 47.31
C HIS A 367 31.42 12.72 47.96
N ALA A 368 30.54 13.71 47.79
CA ALA A 368 30.65 15.04 48.39
C ALA A 368 29.71 15.23 49.60
N ARG A 369 29.07 14.15 50.07
CA ARG A 369 28.24 14.07 51.28
C ARG A 369 28.82 13.01 52.21
#